data_AF-A0A0F9FZL1-F1
#
_entry.id   AF-A0A0F9FZL1-F1
#
_cell.length_a   1.000
_cell.length_b   1.000
_cell.length_c   1.000
_cell.angle_alpha   90.00
_cell.angle_beta   90.00
_cell.angle_gamma   90.00
#
_symmetry.space_group_name_H-M   'P 1'
#
loop_
_entity.id
_entity.type
_entity.pdbx_description
1 polymer ?
#
loop_
_entity_poly.entity_id
_entity_poly.type
_entity_poly.pdbx_seq_one_letter_code
_entity_poly.pdbx_strand_id
1 'polypeptide(L)'
;MAANPEKTEIINMAISVLREGKTSSAGQFYDDITDAEFADYTTITGSGTQGKQRAVFQYEKNFKEVLRDMKPEFARQFADLNEEILINKEIANWLYLFELPTDFFNIVAQVSEDDRTVKYDKQVMTFDSYAHVVVGTDNQSWKCKVAHTAADANKPTTGVDYLTNWELFNTDPLFGATWVSGWAYKTSQDGKLLATSNYSNSDGDSAYIQYIPYVQAGINDKPEFYPDEFKRAFAVRLASALTKDVEKQNGLLARYNNYEKSQAFDTEDKDRFKGNIVPNQNIITARRTLVVK
;
A
#
# COMPACT_ATOMS: atom_id res chain seq x y z
N MET A 1 5.70 26.77 3.55
CA MET A 1 5.03 25.46 3.38
C MET A 1 4.11 25.28 4.58
N ALA A 2 2.92 24.71 4.40
CA ALA A 2 1.98 24.54 5.51
C ALA A 2 2.58 23.58 6.54
N ALA A 3 2.54 23.98 7.81
CA ALA A 3 2.79 23.10 8.95
C ALA A 3 1.73 21.98 8.97
N ASN A 4 2.13 20.77 9.39
CA ASN A 4 1.21 19.67 9.66
C ASN A 4 1.27 19.32 11.17
N PRO A 5 0.59 20.12 12.02
CA PRO A 5 0.68 19.96 13.47
C PRO A 5 0.14 18.61 13.94
N GLU A 6 -0.83 18.01 13.25
CA GLU A 6 -1.46 16.75 13.65
C GLU A 6 -0.54 15.53 13.43
N LYS A 7 0.17 15.47 12.28
CA LYS A 7 1.20 14.41 12.09
C LYS A 7 2.39 14.64 13.02
N THR A 8 2.75 15.90 13.26
CA THR A 8 3.80 16.28 14.22
C THR A 8 3.45 15.82 15.64
N GLU A 9 2.19 16.01 16.06
CA GLU A 9 1.67 15.56 17.36
C GLU A 9 1.83 14.05 17.53
N ILE A 10 1.53 13.24 16.51
CA ILE A 10 1.70 11.78 16.57
C ILE A 10 3.17 11.38 16.72
N ILE A 11 4.08 12.06 16.01
CA ILE A 11 5.53 11.84 16.19
C ILE A 11 5.95 12.19 17.62
N ASN A 12 5.48 13.33 18.12
CA ASN A 12 5.74 13.78 19.49
C ASN A 12 5.18 12.80 20.53
N MET A 13 4.00 12.21 20.31
CA MET A 13 3.47 11.11 21.12
C MET A 13 4.38 9.88 21.07
N ALA A 14 4.83 9.46 19.88
CA ALA A 14 5.74 8.32 19.75
C ALA A 14 7.06 8.54 20.51
N ILE A 15 7.61 9.76 20.49
CA ILE A 15 8.81 10.11 21.26
C ILE A 15 8.53 10.13 22.76
N SER A 16 7.34 10.57 23.17
CA SER A 16 6.89 10.51 24.57
C SER A 16 6.84 9.07 25.07
N VAL A 17 6.32 8.14 24.25
CA VAL A 17 6.32 6.70 24.54
C VAL A 17 7.75 6.20 24.74
N LEU A 18 8.67 6.59 23.85
CA LEU A 18 10.07 6.17 23.91
C LEU A 18 10.83 6.68 25.14
N ARG A 19 10.66 7.97 25.47
CA ARG A 19 11.47 8.65 26.48
C ARG A 19 10.89 8.54 27.88
N GLU A 20 9.56 8.58 27.97
CA GLU A 20 8.86 8.77 29.23
C GLU A 20 7.90 7.61 29.55
N GLY A 21 7.72 6.66 28.62
CA GLY A 21 6.73 5.60 28.76
C GLY A 21 5.28 6.12 28.72
N LYS A 22 5.05 7.38 28.32
CA LYS A 22 3.73 8.00 28.29
C LYS A 22 3.03 7.74 26.96
N THR A 23 1.81 7.23 27.02
CA THR A 23 0.98 6.89 25.85
C THR A 23 -0.21 7.83 25.64
N SER A 24 -0.48 8.75 26.57
CA SER A 24 -1.72 9.54 26.59
C SER A 24 -1.54 11.04 26.37
N SER A 25 -0.31 11.54 26.26
CA SER A 25 -0.03 12.97 26.06
C SER A 25 1.26 13.17 25.27
N ALA A 26 1.25 14.04 24.26
CA ALA A 26 2.43 14.43 23.52
C ALA A 26 3.27 15.44 24.33
N GLY A 27 4.54 15.11 24.60
CA GLY A 27 5.55 16.12 24.92
C GLY A 27 5.94 16.89 23.66
N GLN A 28 6.33 18.15 23.79
CA GLN A 28 6.76 18.97 22.65
C GLN A 28 8.26 18.72 22.36
N PHE A 29 8.56 17.74 21.51
CA PHE A 29 9.95 17.39 21.16
C PHE A 29 10.42 17.99 19.84
N TYR A 30 9.52 18.04 18.85
CA TYR A 30 9.73 18.73 17.59
C TYR A 30 8.70 19.83 17.42
N ASP A 31 9.17 20.94 16.84
CA ASP A 31 8.32 21.97 16.25
C ASP A 31 7.62 21.42 15.00
N ASP A 32 6.70 22.22 14.46
CA ASP A 32 5.89 21.87 13.30
C ASP A 32 6.71 21.29 12.15
N ILE A 33 6.35 20.07 11.75
CA ILE A 33 6.87 19.39 10.56
C ILE A 33 5.92 19.71 9.41
N THR A 34 6.47 20.17 8.28
CA THR A 34 5.67 20.58 7.13
C THR A 34 5.29 19.39 6.24
N ASP A 35 4.24 19.53 5.43
CA ASP A 35 3.86 18.49 4.46
C ASP A 35 4.98 18.13 3.48
N ALA A 36 5.79 19.11 3.10
CA ALA A 36 6.94 18.88 2.22
C ALA A 36 8.04 18.06 2.91
N GLU A 37 8.26 18.27 4.21
CA GLU A 37 9.18 17.43 4.98
C GLU A 37 8.63 16.01 5.12
N PHE A 38 7.31 15.82 5.25
CA PHE A 38 6.68 14.49 5.21
C PHE A 38 6.78 13.81 3.85
N ALA A 39 6.68 14.57 2.76
CA ALA A 39 6.83 14.06 1.41
C ALA A 39 8.29 13.71 1.08
N ASP A 40 9.24 14.51 1.56
CA ASP A 40 10.67 14.29 1.41
C ASP A 40 11.41 14.67 2.70
N TYR A 41 11.69 13.65 3.51
CA TYR A 41 12.39 13.81 4.78
C TYR A 41 13.82 14.34 4.61
N THR A 42 14.43 14.23 3.42
CA THR A 42 15.79 14.73 3.20
C THR A 42 15.87 16.25 3.22
N THR A 43 14.74 16.94 3.05
CA THR A 43 14.64 18.40 3.12
C THR A 43 14.73 18.97 4.54
N ILE A 44 14.59 18.12 5.57
CA ILE A 44 14.69 18.54 6.97
C ILE A 44 16.14 18.95 7.27
N THR A 45 16.34 20.16 7.79
CA THR A 45 17.66 20.73 8.14
C THR A 45 17.67 21.38 9.52
N GLY A 46 18.85 21.70 10.07
CA GLY A 46 19.02 22.34 11.38
C GLY A 46 19.41 21.38 12.53
N SER A 47 19.24 21.82 13.77
CA SER A 47 19.53 21.01 14.96
C SER A 47 18.45 19.93 15.15
N GLY A 48 18.84 18.75 15.65
CA GLY A 48 17.90 17.63 15.83
C GLY A 48 17.41 16.95 14.54
N THR A 49 17.86 17.42 13.37
CA THR A 49 17.50 16.93 12.03
C THR A 49 17.45 15.42 11.92
N GLN A 50 18.48 14.71 12.36
CA GLN A 50 18.52 13.25 12.21
C GLN A 50 17.39 12.52 12.94
N GLY A 51 16.98 13.01 14.11
CA GLY A 51 15.86 12.43 14.84
C GLY A 51 14.54 12.67 14.09
N LYS A 52 14.32 13.92 13.65
CA LYS A 52 13.13 14.32 12.89
C LYS A 52 13.04 13.58 11.55
N GLN A 53 14.14 13.49 10.80
CA GLN A 53 14.26 12.71 9.56
C GLN A 53 13.88 11.24 9.75
N ARG A 54 14.39 10.59 10.80
CA ARG A 54 14.05 9.20 11.09
C ARG A 54 12.59 9.02 11.47
N ALA A 55 12.04 9.92 12.29
CA ALA A 55 10.64 9.89 12.67
C ALA A 55 9.73 9.99 11.44
N VAL A 56 10.02 10.94 10.55
CA VAL A 56 9.27 11.15 9.31
C VAL A 56 9.44 9.96 8.35
N PHE A 57 10.67 9.48 8.15
CA PHE A 57 10.95 8.30 7.31
C PHE A 57 10.18 7.06 7.77
N GLN A 58 10.03 6.85 9.08
CA GLN A 58 9.29 5.72 9.62
C GLN A 58 7.76 5.94 9.63
N TYR A 59 7.29 7.18 9.51
CA TYR A 59 5.89 7.54 9.73
C TYR A 59 4.93 6.80 8.78
N GLU A 60 5.05 7.02 7.48
CA GLU A 60 4.11 6.49 6.48
C GLU A 60 4.09 4.96 6.46
N LYS A 61 5.27 4.33 6.52
CA LYS A 61 5.40 2.87 6.56
C LYS A 61 4.62 2.29 7.75
N ASN A 62 4.84 2.82 8.95
CA ASN A 62 4.18 2.33 10.15
C ASN A 62 2.69 2.67 10.15
N PHE A 63 2.31 3.81 9.60
CA PHE A 63 0.91 4.18 9.43
C PHE A 63 0.15 3.14 8.58
N LYS A 64 0.69 2.80 7.41
CA LYS A 64 0.17 1.75 6.52
C LYS A 64 0.09 0.40 7.22
N GLU A 65 1.10 0.04 8.01
CA GLU A 65 1.07 -1.18 8.83
C GLU A 65 -0.08 -1.17 9.84
N VAL A 66 -0.27 -0.08 10.59
CA VAL A 66 -1.35 0.04 11.57
C VAL A 66 -2.73 0.02 10.90
N LEU A 67 -2.91 0.71 9.78
CA LEU A 67 -4.15 0.64 8.99
C LEU A 67 -4.46 -0.79 8.56
N ARG A 68 -3.45 -1.51 8.04
CA ARG A 68 -3.62 -2.89 7.57
C ARG A 68 -3.98 -3.85 8.70
N ASP A 69 -3.34 -3.69 9.86
CA ASP A 69 -3.47 -4.61 11.00
C ASP A 69 -4.75 -4.33 11.80
N MET A 70 -5.05 -3.06 12.10
CA MET A 70 -6.23 -2.68 12.91
C MET A 70 -7.52 -2.63 12.09
N LYS A 71 -7.42 -2.31 10.79
CA LYS A 71 -8.57 -2.08 9.90
C LYS A 71 -9.64 -1.18 10.55
N PRO A 72 -9.30 0.02 11.03
CA PRO A 72 -10.21 0.82 11.85
C PRO A 72 -11.43 1.27 11.05
N GLU A 73 -12.58 1.39 11.71
CA GLU A 73 -13.86 1.68 11.04
C GLU A 73 -13.84 2.99 10.25
N PHE A 74 -13.22 4.05 10.79
CA PHE A 74 -13.13 5.36 10.13
C PHE A 74 -12.41 5.33 8.78
N ALA A 75 -11.54 4.34 8.55
CA ALA A 75 -10.76 4.22 7.32
C ALA A 75 -11.41 3.27 6.31
N ARG A 76 -12.55 2.65 6.64
CA ARG A 76 -13.22 1.70 5.77
C ARG A 76 -14.09 2.42 4.75
N GLN A 77 -14.08 1.94 3.52
CA GLN A 77 -15.02 2.32 2.47
C GLN A 77 -15.66 1.07 1.88
N PHE A 78 -16.78 1.29 1.21
CA PHE A 78 -17.46 0.26 0.43
C PHE A 78 -17.28 0.59 -1.05
N ALA A 79 -17.05 -0.44 -1.86
CA ALA A 79 -17.01 -0.32 -3.30
C ALA A 79 -17.78 -1.48 -3.92
N ASP A 80 -18.55 -1.14 -4.94
CA ASP A 80 -19.07 -2.08 -5.93
C ASP A 80 -18.02 -2.17 -7.05
N LEU A 81 -17.50 -3.37 -7.32
CA LEU A 81 -16.37 -3.55 -8.23
C LEU A 81 -16.75 -3.59 -9.72
N ASN A 82 -17.99 -3.21 -10.07
CA ASN A 82 -18.52 -3.25 -11.44
C ASN A 82 -18.38 -4.66 -12.07
N GLU A 83 -18.41 -4.69 -13.39
CA GLU A 83 -18.33 -5.87 -14.25
C GLU A 83 -17.04 -6.69 -14.04
N GLU A 84 -17.20 -8.02 -14.09
CA GLU A 84 -16.10 -8.99 -14.07
C GLU A 84 -15.05 -8.75 -15.17
N ILE A 85 -13.79 -9.00 -14.85
CA ILE A 85 -12.70 -9.07 -15.82
C ILE A 85 -12.73 -10.44 -16.49
N LEU A 86 -13.13 -10.44 -17.77
CA LEU A 86 -13.23 -11.64 -18.57
C LEU A 86 -11.86 -12.14 -19.04
N ILE A 87 -11.22 -12.98 -18.22
CA ILE A 87 -10.10 -13.86 -18.61
C ILE A 87 -10.49 -15.30 -18.28
N ASN A 88 -10.11 -16.28 -19.10
CA ASN A 88 -10.56 -17.65 -18.85
C ASN A 88 -9.88 -18.24 -17.59
N LYS A 89 -10.67 -18.21 -16.51
CA LYS A 89 -10.93 -19.09 -15.35
C LYS A 89 -9.92 -20.13 -14.84
N GLU A 90 -8.71 -20.26 -15.39
CA GLU A 90 -7.71 -21.18 -14.83
C GLU A 90 -6.45 -20.47 -14.29
N ILE A 91 -6.61 -19.29 -13.68
CA ILE A 91 -5.65 -18.85 -12.66
C ILE A 91 -6.08 -19.50 -11.34
N ALA A 92 -5.88 -20.82 -11.20
CA ALA A 92 -6.27 -21.64 -10.03
C ALA A 92 -7.79 -21.80 -9.80
N ASN A 93 -8.22 -22.17 -8.59
CA ASN A 93 -9.62 -22.46 -8.21
C ASN A 93 -10.53 -21.20 -8.13
N TRP A 94 -10.15 -20.08 -8.74
CA TRP A 94 -10.88 -18.81 -8.65
C TRP A 94 -11.80 -18.63 -9.85
N LEU A 95 -13.07 -18.30 -9.60
CA LEU A 95 -14.10 -18.29 -10.64
C LEU A 95 -14.30 -16.91 -11.29
N TYR A 96 -14.00 -15.83 -10.55
CA TYR A 96 -14.29 -14.45 -10.93
C TYR A 96 -13.13 -13.51 -10.57
N LEU A 97 -12.96 -12.47 -11.39
CA LEU A 97 -11.94 -11.44 -11.20
C LEU A 97 -12.55 -10.04 -11.32
N PHE A 98 -12.19 -9.14 -10.41
CA PHE A 98 -12.71 -7.76 -10.42
C PHE A 98 -11.58 -6.76 -10.24
N GLU A 99 -11.66 -5.62 -10.92
CA GLU A 99 -10.69 -4.54 -10.74
C GLU A 99 -10.94 -3.82 -9.41
N LEU A 100 -9.89 -3.68 -8.60
CA LEU A 100 -9.97 -2.94 -7.34
C LEU A 100 -9.89 -1.42 -7.59
N PRO A 101 -10.46 -0.59 -6.70
CA PRO A 101 -10.35 0.86 -6.78
C PRO A 101 -8.89 1.33 -6.90
N THR A 102 -8.66 2.42 -7.62
CA THR A 102 -7.29 2.94 -7.85
C THR A 102 -6.59 3.37 -6.55
N ASP A 103 -7.35 3.74 -5.54
CA ASP A 103 -6.86 4.07 -4.20
C ASP A 103 -6.78 2.85 -3.27
N PHE A 104 -7.01 1.63 -3.76
CA PHE A 104 -7.01 0.42 -2.95
C PHE A 104 -5.67 0.19 -2.24
N PHE A 105 -5.74 0.14 -0.91
CA PHE A 105 -4.61 -0.23 -0.06
C PHE A 105 -4.74 -1.63 0.53
N ASN A 106 -5.87 -1.94 1.16
CA ASN A 106 -6.07 -3.22 1.83
C ASN A 106 -7.53 -3.67 1.82
N ILE A 107 -7.77 -4.97 1.68
CA ILE A 107 -9.12 -5.53 1.74
C ILE A 107 -9.51 -5.85 3.19
N VAL A 108 -10.69 -5.39 3.60
CA VAL A 108 -11.28 -5.75 4.89
C VAL A 108 -12.08 -7.02 4.72
N ALA A 109 -13.06 -7.00 3.81
CA ALA A 109 -13.93 -8.11 3.48
C ALA A 109 -14.47 -7.96 2.06
N GLN A 110 -14.83 -9.08 1.44
CA GLN A 110 -15.87 -9.06 0.40
C GLN A 110 -17.17 -9.30 1.17
N VAL A 111 -18.19 -8.50 0.92
CA VAL A 111 -19.44 -8.48 1.68
C VAL A 111 -20.60 -8.68 0.73
N SER A 112 -21.68 -9.31 1.21
CA SER A 112 -22.93 -9.32 0.46
C SER A 112 -23.56 -7.92 0.48
N GLU A 113 -24.16 -7.49 -0.62
CA GLU A 113 -24.94 -6.25 -0.68
C GLU A 113 -26.10 -6.26 0.33
N ASP A 114 -26.80 -7.41 0.43
CA ASP A 114 -27.98 -7.59 1.28
C ASP A 114 -27.63 -7.73 2.77
N ASP A 115 -26.67 -8.59 3.11
CA ASP A 115 -26.41 -8.99 4.50
C ASP A 115 -25.17 -8.28 5.10
N ARG A 116 -24.26 -7.74 4.28
CA ARG A 116 -22.96 -7.15 4.70
C ARG A 116 -22.07 -8.04 5.60
N THR A 117 -22.48 -9.28 5.92
CA THR A 117 -21.80 -10.17 6.88
C THR A 117 -21.08 -11.36 6.23
N VAL A 118 -21.43 -11.71 4.98
CA VAL A 118 -20.90 -12.89 4.31
C VAL A 118 -19.41 -12.70 3.99
N LYS A 119 -18.58 -13.67 4.38
CA LYS A 119 -17.15 -13.70 4.05
C LYS A 119 -16.90 -14.74 2.97
N TYR A 120 -16.38 -14.29 1.84
CA TYR A 120 -15.94 -15.15 0.75
C TYR A 120 -14.44 -15.38 0.80
N ASP A 121 -14.02 -16.54 0.29
CA ASP A 121 -12.63 -16.80 -0.07
C ASP A 121 -12.23 -15.80 -1.15
N LYS A 122 -11.10 -15.13 -0.92
CA LYS A 122 -10.63 -14.08 -1.80
C LYS A 122 -9.12 -13.99 -1.78
N GLN A 123 -8.57 -13.56 -2.91
CA GLN A 123 -7.17 -13.24 -3.04
C GLN A 123 -7.03 -11.94 -3.82
N VAL A 124 -6.19 -11.04 -3.31
CA VAL A 124 -5.78 -9.87 -4.08
C VAL A 124 -4.54 -10.25 -4.86
N MET A 125 -4.60 -10.10 -6.18
CA MET A 125 -3.51 -10.41 -7.10
C MET A 125 -3.03 -9.12 -7.77
N THR A 126 -1.73 -9.00 -7.97
CA THR A 126 -1.13 -7.91 -8.77
C THR A 126 -0.80 -8.44 -10.14
N PHE A 127 -1.24 -7.74 -11.17
CA PHE A 127 -0.94 -8.04 -12.56
C PHE A 127 -0.12 -6.90 -13.15
N ASP A 128 1.04 -7.24 -13.71
CA ASP A 128 1.88 -6.33 -14.49
C ASP A 128 1.34 -6.12 -15.91
N SER A 129 0.27 -6.84 -16.27
CA SER A 129 -0.51 -6.69 -17.50
C SER A 129 -1.67 -7.69 -17.45
N TYR A 130 -2.91 -7.20 -17.60
CA TYR A 130 -4.08 -8.03 -17.88
C TYR A 130 -4.97 -7.36 -18.92
N ALA A 131 -5.67 -8.15 -19.72
CA ALA A 131 -6.59 -7.68 -20.77
C ALA A 131 -7.77 -8.64 -20.85
N HIS A 132 -8.93 -8.20 -21.36
CA HIS A 132 -10.01 -9.13 -21.63
C HIS A 132 -9.67 -10.05 -22.79
N VAL A 133 -10.00 -11.34 -22.64
CA VAL A 133 -9.81 -12.37 -23.65
C VAL A 133 -11.16 -13.06 -23.88
N VAL A 134 -11.57 -13.16 -25.14
CA VAL A 134 -12.85 -13.77 -25.53
C VAL A 134 -12.66 -14.82 -26.63
N VAL A 135 -13.58 -15.77 -26.71
CA VAL A 135 -13.62 -16.78 -27.78
C VAL A 135 -14.28 -16.17 -29.01
N GLY A 136 -13.57 -16.19 -30.14
CA GLY A 136 -14.08 -15.83 -31.45
C GLY A 136 -14.98 -16.91 -32.04
N THR A 137 -15.68 -16.59 -33.13
CA THR A 137 -16.54 -17.57 -33.82
C THR A 137 -15.75 -18.66 -34.54
N ASP A 138 -14.44 -18.46 -34.70
CA ASP A 138 -13.47 -19.43 -35.18
C ASP A 138 -12.98 -20.39 -34.09
N ASN A 139 -13.54 -20.30 -32.88
CA ASN A 139 -13.14 -21.10 -31.72
C ASN A 139 -11.68 -20.86 -31.28
N GLN A 140 -11.16 -19.66 -31.50
CA GLN A 140 -9.85 -19.21 -30.99
C GLN A 140 -10.04 -18.14 -29.92
N SER A 141 -9.04 -17.91 -29.09
CA SER A 141 -9.04 -16.87 -28.06
C SER A 141 -8.43 -15.58 -28.58
N TRP A 142 -9.16 -14.48 -28.42
CA TRP A 142 -8.82 -13.15 -28.91
C TRP A 142 -8.70 -12.18 -27.73
N LYS A 143 -7.57 -11.47 -27.65
CA LYS A 143 -7.30 -10.48 -26.61
C LYS A 143 -7.65 -9.08 -27.11
N CYS A 144 -8.27 -8.28 -26.25
CA CYS A 144 -8.66 -6.91 -26.54
C CYS A 144 -7.40 -6.02 -26.69
N LYS A 145 -7.30 -5.31 -27.81
CA LYS A 145 -6.21 -4.36 -28.13
C LYS A 145 -6.56 -2.94 -27.75
N VAL A 146 -7.82 -2.56 -27.93
CA VAL A 146 -8.33 -1.19 -27.73
C VAL A 146 -9.57 -1.30 -26.87
N ALA A 147 -9.62 -0.53 -25.77
CA ALA A 147 -10.80 -0.54 -24.90
C ALA A 147 -12.05 -0.06 -25.68
N HIS A 148 -13.14 -0.82 -25.60
CA HIS A 148 -14.37 -0.55 -26.36
C HIS A 148 -15.59 -1.18 -25.70
N THR A 149 -16.77 -0.66 -26.02
CA THR A 149 -18.05 -1.33 -25.72
C THR A 149 -18.39 -2.30 -26.85
N ALA A 150 -18.78 -3.52 -26.48
CA ALA A 150 -19.08 -4.60 -27.39
C ALA A 150 -20.26 -4.28 -28.31
N ALA A 151 -20.07 -4.44 -29.61
CA ALA A 151 -21.07 -4.25 -30.65
C ALA A 151 -20.86 -5.26 -31.79
N ASP A 152 -21.88 -5.53 -32.60
CA ASP A 152 -21.77 -6.50 -33.71
C ASP A 152 -20.61 -6.19 -34.66
N ALA A 153 -20.34 -4.89 -34.91
CA ALA A 153 -19.25 -4.44 -35.77
C ALA A 153 -17.85 -4.78 -35.24
N ASN A 154 -17.68 -4.94 -33.92
CA ASN A 154 -16.38 -5.26 -33.31
C ASN A 154 -16.31 -6.67 -32.71
N LYS A 155 -17.32 -7.52 -32.95
CA LYS A 155 -17.30 -8.92 -32.52
C LYS A 155 -16.09 -9.67 -33.12
N PRO A 156 -15.28 -10.39 -32.32
CA PRO A 156 -14.10 -11.11 -32.83
C PRO A 156 -14.47 -12.00 -34.01
N THR A 157 -13.65 -11.97 -35.08
CA THR A 157 -13.74 -12.76 -36.32
C THR A 157 -14.89 -12.46 -37.28
N THR A 158 -16.01 -11.92 -36.80
CA THR A 158 -17.21 -11.65 -37.63
C THR A 158 -17.53 -10.18 -37.81
N GLY A 159 -17.12 -9.31 -36.89
CA GLY A 159 -17.35 -7.88 -36.98
C GLY A 159 -16.46 -7.22 -38.03
N VAL A 160 -16.97 -6.23 -38.75
CA VAL A 160 -16.18 -5.50 -39.77
C VAL A 160 -14.90 -4.86 -39.20
N ASP A 161 -14.90 -4.45 -37.93
CA ASP A 161 -13.80 -3.76 -37.26
C ASP A 161 -13.05 -4.66 -36.25
N TYR A 162 -13.21 -5.98 -36.33
CA TYR A 162 -12.67 -6.85 -35.28
C TYR A 162 -11.14 -6.76 -35.15
N LEU A 163 -10.38 -6.67 -36.25
CA LEU A 163 -8.91 -6.59 -36.22
C LEU A 163 -8.37 -5.28 -35.61
N THR A 164 -9.20 -4.24 -35.61
CA THR A 164 -8.91 -2.98 -34.92
C THR A 164 -8.95 -3.19 -33.41
N ASN A 165 -9.92 -3.98 -32.92
CA ASN A 165 -10.22 -4.13 -31.51
C ASN A 165 -9.59 -5.37 -30.87
N TRP A 166 -9.25 -6.39 -31.65
CA TRP A 166 -8.83 -7.71 -31.17
C TRP A 166 -7.56 -8.19 -31.87
N GLU A 167 -6.69 -8.88 -31.13
CA GLU A 167 -5.58 -9.68 -31.66
C GLU A 167 -5.73 -11.13 -31.23
N LEU A 168 -5.27 -12.04 -32.09
CA LEU A 168 -5.21 -13.45 -31.75
C LEU A 168 -4.28 -13.62 -30.54
N PHE A 169 -4.81 -14.21 -29.48
CA PHE A 169 -4.08 -14.45 -28.23
C PHE A 169 -3.61 -15.90 -28.15
N ASN A 170 -4.52 -16.83 -28.42
CA ASN A 170 -4.25 -18.26 -28.39
C ASN A 170 -5.21 -18.97 -29.36
N THR A 171 -4.74 -20.02 -30.02
CA THR A 171 -5.60 -20.86 -30.87
C THR A 171 -6.52 -21.78 -30.06
N ASP A 172 -6.24 -21.97 -28.77
CA ASP A 172 -7.08 -22.73 -27.86
C ASP A 172 -8.17 -21.81 -27.27
N PRO A 173 -9.47 -22.14 -27.42
CA PRO A 173 -10.58 -21.36 -26.87
C PRO A 173 -10.63 -21.37 -25.33
N LEU A 174 -9.91 -22.28 -24.66
CA LEU A 174 -9.84 -22.38 -23.20
C LEU A 174 -9.11 -21.20 -22.54
N PHE A 175 -8.63 -20.22 -23.32
CA PHE A 175 -8.04 -18.98 -22.79
C PHE A 175 -8.98 -17.78 -22.87
N GLY A 176 -10.11 -17.87 -23.58
CA GLY A 176 -11.09 -16.80 -23.74
C GLY A 176 -12.40 -17.08 -23.01
N ALA A 177 -13.06 -16.03 -22.55
CA ALA A 177 -14.45 -16.08 -22.08
C ALA A 177 -15.43 -15.99 -23.27
N THR A 178 -16.71 -16.26 -23.05
CA THR A 178 -17.74 -16.00 -24.07
C THR A 178 -17.87 -14.49 -24.32
N TRP A 179 -17.90 -14.07 -25.58
CA TRP A 179 -18.17 -12.67 -25.93
C TRP A 179 -19.62 -12.28 -25.57
N VAL A 180 -19.77 -11.17 -24.85
CA VAL A 180 -21.04 -10.58 -24.43
C VAL A 180 -21.24 -9.22 -25.13
N SER A 181 -22.42 -9.00 -25.71
CA SER A 181 -22.82 -7.73 -26.33
C SER A 181 -23.08 -6.65 -25.27
N GLY A 182 -22.76 -5.40 -25.57
CA GLY A 182 -22.85 -4.29 -24.60
C GLY A 182 -21.74 -4.24 -23.53
N TRP A 183 -20.90 -5.27 -23.40
CA TRP A 183 -19.85 -5.34 -22.38
C TRP A 183 -18.71 -4.34 -22.61
N ALA A 184 -18.13 -3.77 -21.54
CA ALA A 184 -16.97 -2.89 -21.64
C ALA A 184 -15.65 -3.70 -21.64
N TYR A 185 -15.07 -3.94 -22.82
CA TYR A 185 -13.81 -4.66 -22.93
C TYR A 185 -12.60 -3.77 -22.65
N LYS A 186 -11.67 -4.28 -21.83
CA LYS A 186 -10.45 -3.58 -21.42
C LYS A 186 -9.22 -4.15 -22.14
N THR A 187 -8.34 -3.24 -22.57
CA THR A 187 -7.02 -3.59 -23.13
C THR A 187 -6.02 -3.94 -22.02
N SER A 188 -4.80 -4.32 -22.41
CA SER A 188 -3.69 -4.59 -21.50
C SER A 188 -3.43 -3.40 -20.59
N GLN A 189 -3.59 -3.60 -19.29
CA GLN A 189 -3.25 -2.62 -18.27
C GLN A 189 -2.74 -3.29 -16.99
N ASP A 190 -1.99 -2.54 -16.21
CA ASP A 190 -1.50 -2.97 -14.90
C ASP A 190 -2.62 -2.77 -13.89
N GLY A 191 -2.72 -3.66 -12.90
CA GLY A 191 -3.73 -3.46 -11.87
C GLY A 191 -3.69 -4.48 -10.74
N LYS A 192 -4.47 -4.17 -9.70
CA LYS A 192 -4.77 -5.12 -8.63
C LYS A 192 -6.16 -5.65 -8.85
N LEU A 193 -6.28 -6.96 -8.92
CA LEU A 193 -7.55 -7.65 -9.10
C LEU A 193 -7.95 -8.39 -7.83
N LEU A 194 -9.24 -8.40 -7.53
CA LEU A 194 -9.85 -9.31 -6.60
C LEU A 194 -10.19 -10.61 -7.32
N ALA A 195 -9.51 -11.70 -6.97
CA ALA A 195 -9.94 -13.04 -7.32
C ALA A 195 -10.89 -13.57 -6.24
N THR A 196 -12.05 -14.07 -6.64
CA THR A 196 -13.06 -14.63 -5.73
C THR A 196 -13.79 -15.79 -6.37
N SER A 197 -14.42 -16.62 -5.54
CA SER A 197 -15.25 -17.76 -5.96
C SER A 197 -16.74 -17.42 -6.05
N ASN A 198 -17.15 -16.20 -5.67
CA ASN A 198 -18.55 -15.80 -5.64
C ASN A 198 -18.73 -14.33 -6.03
N TYR A 199 -19.81 -14.04 -6.77
CA TYR A 199 -20.40 -12.71 -6.78
C TYR A 199 -20.95 -12.39 -5.38
N SER A 200 -21.06 -11.11 -5.05
CA SER A 200 -21.63 -10.71 -3.76
C SER A 200 -22.70 -9.63 -3.82
N ASN A 201 -23.11 -9.22 -5.01
CA ASN A 201 -24.36 -8.51 -5.21
C ASN A 201 -25.52 -9.46 -5.56
N SER A 202 -26.75 -8.96 -5.47
CA SER A 202 -27.96 -9.78 -5.51
C SER A 202 -28.36 -10.23 -6.94
N ASP A 203 -27.90 -9.52 -7.97
CA ASP A 203 -28.09 -9.87 -9.38
C ASP A 203 -26.97 -10.76 -9.95
N GLY A 204 -25.86 -10.92 -9.22
CA GLY A 204 -24.81 -11.88 -9.52
C GLY A 204 -23.88 -11.45 -10.65
N ASP A 205 -23.59 -10.15 -10.76
CA ASP A 205 -22.67 -9.62 -11.77
C ASP A 205 -21.44 -8.87 -11.19
N SER A 206 -21.42 -8.61 -9.87
CA SER A 206 -20.35 -7.84 -9.23
C SER A 206 -19.89 -8.42 -7.89
N ALA A 207 -18.78 -7.88 -7.40
CA ALA A 207 -18.33 -8.09 -6.02
C ALA A 207 -18.42 -6.78 -5.24
N TYR A 208 -19.19 -6.79 -4.16
CA TYR A 208 -19.19 -5.74 -3.15
C TYR A 208 -18.07 -5.97 -2.14
N ILE A 209 -17.23 -4.98 -1.92
CA ILE A 209 -16.14 -5.06 -0.95
C ILE A 209 -16.21 -3.96 0.10
N GLN A 210 -15.71 -4.31 1.28
CA GLN A 210 -15.23 -3.34 2.25
C GLN A 210 -13.71 -3.30 2.19
N TYR A 211 -13.14 -2.12 2.00
CA TYR A 211 -11.70 -1.93 1.83
C TYR A 211 -11.20 -0.69 2.57
N ILE A 212 -9.89 -0.57 2.66
CA ILE A 212 -9.20 0.62 3.15
C ILE A 212 -8.54 1.26 1.93
N PRO A 213 -8.91 2.49 1.57
CA PRO A 213 -8.16 3.25 0.59
C PRO A 213 -6.91 3.87 1.21
N TYR A 214 -5.92 4.19 0.39
CA TYR A 214 -4.83 5.06 0.79
C TYR A 214 -4.33 5.86 -0.41
N VAL A 215 -4.44 7.18 -0.28
CA VAL A 215 -3.79 8.15 -1.14
C VAL A 215 -2.98 9.06 -0.21
N GLN A 216 -1.72 9.32 -0.54
CA GLN A 216 -0.92 10.28 0.21
C GLN A 216 -1.61 11.65 0.16
N ALA A 217 -1.69 12.35 1.30
CA ALA A 217 -2.50 13.56 1.49
C ALA A 217 -4.03 13.39 1.29
N GLY A 218 -4.53 12.17 1.14
CA GLY A 218 -5.96 11.84 1.13
C GLY A 218 -6.58 11.90 2.53
N ILE A 219 -7.89 11.61 2.64
CA ILE A 219 -8.61 11.57 3.93
C ILE A 219 -7.95 10.60 4.92
N ASN A 220 -7.45 9.47 4.43
CA ASN A 220 -6.75 8.50 5.27
C ASN A 220 -5.31 8.91 5.62
N ASP A 221 -4.83 10.09 5.25
CA ASP A 221 -3.53 10.64 5.67
C ASP A 221 -3.68 11.93 6.49
N LYS A 222 -4.90 12.17 7.01
CA LYS A 222 -5.32 13.37 7.74
C LYS A 222 -5.64 13.02 9.20
N PRO A 223 -4.68 13.20 10.13
CA PRO A 223 -4.85 12.72 11.49
C PRO A 223 -5.93 13.43 12.31
N GLU A 224 -6.46 14.56 11.83
CA GLU A 224 -7.63 15.21 12.41
C GLU A 224 -8.87 14.31 12.45
N PHE A 225 -8.96 13.30 11.57
CA PHE A 225 -10.07 12.34 11.55
C PHE A 225 -9.82 11.07 12.37
N TYR A 226 -8.64 10.92 12.97
CA TYR A 226 -8.28 9.69 13.68
C TYR A 226 -8.87 9.70 15.09
N PRO A 227 -9.60 8.65 15.51
CA PRO A 227 -9.95 8.47 16.91
C PRO A 227 -8.70 8.41 17.79
N ASP A 228 -8.78 8.91 19.02
CA ASP A 228 -7.64 8.97 19.94
C ASP A 228 -7.02 7.59 20.20
N GLU A 229 -7.83 6.54 20.27
CA GLU A 229 -7.35 5.17 20.43
C GLU A 229 -6.43 4.75 19.26
N PHE A 230 -6.81 5.10 18.03
CA PHE A 230 -5.99 4.83 16.85
C PHE A 230 -4.70 5.65 16.88
N LYS A 231 -4.78 6.96 17.21
CA LYS A 231 -3.59 7.82 17.36
C LYS A 231 -2.60 7.23 18.36
N ARG A 232 -3.08 6.73 19.51
CA ARG A 232 -2.24 6.09 20.54
C ARG A 232 -1.62 4.78 20.05
N ALA A 233 -2.43 3.90 19.44
CA ALA A 233 -1.92 2.64 18.88
C ALA A 233 -0.84 2.88 17.82
N PHE A 234 -1.06 3.87 16.95
CA PHE A 234 -0.10 4.28 15.94
C PHE A 234 1.18 4.85 16.56
N ALA A 235 1.07 5.75 17.54
CA ALA A 235 2.22 6.30 18.26
C ALA A 235 3.07 5.21 18.93
N VAL A 236 2.45 4.19 19.54
CA VAL A 236 3.16 3.04 20.15
C VAL A 236 3.88 2.20 19.09
N ARG A 237 3.23 1.93 17.95
CA ARG A 237 3.88 1.22 16.84
C ARG A 237 5.07 1.99 16.29
N LEU A 238 4.90 3.29 16.07
CA LEU A 238 5.96 4.17 15.57
C LEU A 238 7.13 4.23 16.57
N ALA A 239 6.87 4.33 17.87
CA ALA A 239 7.88 4.24 18.91
C ALA A 239 8.67 2.92 18.84
N SER A 240 7.98 1.78 18.66
CA SER A 240 8.65 0.48 18.50
C SER A 240 9.57 0.45 17.27
N ALA A 241 9.11 0.99 16.13
CA ALA A 241 9.91 1.05 14.92
C ALA A 241 11.14 1.95 15.06
N LEU A 242 10.99 3.12 15.71
CA LEU A 242 12.11 4.02 16.00
C LEU A 242 13.14 3.38 16.93
N THR A 243 12.70 2.59 17.92
CA THR A 243 13.60 1.81 18.78
C THR A 243 14.43 0.82 17.96
N LYS A 244 13.77 0.04 17.09
CA LYS A 244 14.44 -0.95 16.23
C LYS A 244 15.41 -0.30 15.25
N ASP A 245 15.07 0.87 14.70
CA ASP A 245 15.98 1.64 13.85
C ASP A 245 17.24 2.05 14.60
N VAL A 246 17.10 2.61 15.81
CA VAL A 246 18.22 3.01 16.66
C VAL A 246 19.11 1.82 17.01
N GLU A 247 18.52 0.67 17.36
CA GLU A 247 19.27 -0.56 17.64
C GLU A 247 20.04 -1.06 16.42
N LYS A 248 19.40 -1.07 15.24
CA LYS A 248 20.06 -1.44 13.98
C LYS A 248 21.26 -0.53 13.70
N GLN A 249 21.10 0.78 13.88
CA GLN A 249 22.17 1.77 13.67
C GLN A 249 23.33 1.59 14.66
N ASN A 250 23.02 1.35 15.94
CA ASN A 250 24.04 1.04 16.94
C ASN A 250 24.80 -0.25 16.61
N GLY A 251 24.10 -1.27 16.11
CA GLY A 251 24.71 -2.52 15.64
C GLY A 251 25.64 -2.32 14.44
N LEU A 252 25.24 -1.48 13.47
CA LEU A 252 26.07 -1.13 12.32
C LEU A 252 27.32 -0.35 12.74
N LEU A 253 27.18 0.63 13.63
CA LEU A 253 28.31 1.40 14.18
C LEU A 253 29.28 0.49 14.95
N ALA A 254 28.77 -0.43 15.76
CA ALA A 254 29.61 -1.40 16.47
C ALA A 254 30.41 -2.29 15.52
N ARG A 255 29.78 -2.78 14.44
CA ARG A 255 30.46 -3.56 13.40
C ARG A 255 31.51 -2.73 12.67
N TYR A 256 31.20 -1.48 12.32
CA TYR A 256 32.14 -0.57 11.69
C TYR A 256 33.37 -0.32 12.57
N ASN A 257 33.17 0.01 13.85
CA ASN A 257 34.27 0.22 14.80
C ASN A 257 35.13 -1.04 15.00
N ASN A 258 34.52 -2.23 14.99
CA ASN A 258 35.25 -3.49 15.05
C ASN A 258 36.04 -3.75 13.76
N TYR A 259 35.47 -3.43 12.60
CA TYR A 259 36.14 -3.54 11.31
C TYR A 259 37.34 -2.59 11.22
N GLU A 260 37.19 -1.31 11.57
CA GLU A 260 38.29 -0.32 11.62
C GLU A 260 39.43 -0.76 12.53
N LYS A 261 39.14 -1.39 13.68
CA LYS A 261 40.16 -1.92 14.58
C LYS A 261 40.89 -3.16 14.03
N SER A 262 40.22 -3.94 13.19
CA SER A 262 40.74 -5.20 12.65
C SER A 262 41.61 -5.02 11.40
N GLN A 263 41.52 -3.88 10.70
CA GLN A 263 42.22 -3.64 9.46
C GLN A 263 43.02 -2.33 9.52
N ALA A 264 44.34 -2.42 9.37
CA ALA A 264 45.20 -1.27 9.13
C ALA A 264 44.97 -0.74 7.70
N PHE A 265 43.84 -0.06 7.46
CA PHE A 265 43.51 0.48 6.14
C PHE A 265 43.94 1.94 5.93
N ASP A 266 44.35 2.19 4.69
CA ASP A 266 44.57 3.50 4.05
C ASP A 266 43.29 4.36 4.10
N THR A 267 43.51 5.66 4.13
CA THR A 267 42.60 6.77 4.40
C THR A 267 41.35 6.79 3.51
N GLU A 268 41.43 6.29 2.27
CA GLU A 268 40.38 6.40 1.25
C GLU A 268 39.13 5.53 1.56
N ASP A 269 39.31 4.33 2.12
CA ASP A 269 38.19 3.44 2.48
C ASP A 269 37.42 3.91 3.74
N LYS A 270 38.06 4.73 4.59
CA LYS A 270 37.43 5.28 5.80
C LYS A 270 36.39 6.35 5.47
N ASP A 271 36.63 7.15 4.44
CA ASP A 271 35.75 8.27 4.09
C ASP A 271 34.45 7.80 3.42
N ARG A 272 34.50 6.72 2.63
CA ARG A 272 33.29 6.10 2.05
C ARG A 272 32.32 5.54 3.09
N PHE A 273 32.84 5.01 4.20
CA PHE A 273 31.98 4.45 5.25
C PHE A 273 31.38 5.50 6.19
N LYS A 274 32.14 6.57 6.52
CA LYS A 274 31.66 7.64 7.41
C LYS A 274 30.47 8.42 6.86
N GLY A 275 30.36 8.55 5.54
CA GLY A 275 29.21 9.21 4.90
C GLY A 275 27.85 8.56 5.20
N ASN A 276 27.84 7.27 5.58
CA ASN A 276 26.61 6.50 5.79
C ASN A 276 26.23 6.29 7.26
N ILE A 277 27.11 6.64 8.20
CA ILE A 277 26.92 6.38 9.64
C ILE A 277 27.15 7.70 10.38
N VAL A 278 26.12 8.55 10.48
CA VAL A 278 26.15 9.66 11.43
C VAL A 278 25.34 9.23 12.67
N PRO A 279 26.00 8.89 13.80
CA PRO A 279 25.29 8.47 15.01
C PRO A 279 24.65 9.68 15.69
N ASN A 280 23.36 9.59 15.98
CA ASN A 280 22.67 10.58 16.80
C ASN A 280 22.98 10.33 18.28
N GLN A 281 23.98 11.03 18.84
CA GLN A 281 24.39 10.89 20.24
C GLN A 281 23.25 11.23 21.24
N ASN A 282 22.24 12.00 20.82
CA ASN A 282 21.16 12.45 21.70
C ASN A 282 20.14 11.36 22.09
N ILE A 283 20.06 10.25 21.35
CA ILE A 283 19.17 9.12 21.71
C ILE A 283 19.86 8.15 22.69
N ILE A 284 21.20 8.06 22.62
CA ILE A 284 22.00 7.17 23.48
C ILE A 284 21.95 7.62 24.94
N THR A 285 21.88 8.93 25.19
CA THR A 285 21.78 9.48 26.55
C THR A 285 20.47 9.11 27.25
N ALA A 286 19.35 9.00 26.52
CA ALA A 286 18.05 8.66 27.09
C ALA A 286 17.94 7.19 27.58
N ARG A 287 18.63 6.25 26.92
CA ARG A 287 18.68 4.84 27.37
C ARG A 287 19.50 4.64 28.65
N ARG A 288 20.50 5.50 28.93
CA ARG A 288 21.29 5.41 30.16
C ARG A 288 20.54 5.85 31.40
N THR A 289 19.52 6.71 31.27
CA THR A 289 18.71 7.16 32.41
C THR A 289 17.66 6.12 32.85
N LEU A 290 17.25 5.19 31.96
CA LEU A 290 16.24 4.17 32.24
C LEU A 290 16.79 2.87 32.87
N VAL A 291 18.11 2.69 32.92
CA VAL A 291 18.75 1.51 33.57
C VAL A 291 19.35 1.87 34.94
N VAL A 292 19.25 3.14 35.34
CA VAL A 292 19.72 3.63 36.64
C VAL A 292 18.59 4.38 37.35
N LYS A 293 17.46 3.70 37.57
CA LYS A 293 16.52 3.93 38.67
C LYS A 293 15.81 2.62 39.00
#